data_AF-A0A654M549-F1
#
_entry.id   AF-A0A654M549-F1
#
_cell.length_a   1.000
_cell.length_b   1.000
_cell.length_c   1.000
_cell.angle_alpha   90.00
_cell.angle_beta   90.00
_cell.angle_gamma   90.00
#
_symmetry.space_group_name_H-M   'P 1'
#
loop_
_entity.id
_entity.type
_entity.pdbx_description
1 polymer ?
#
loop_
_entity_poly.entity_id
_entity_poly.type
_entity_poly.pdbx_seq_one_letter_code
_entity_poly.pdbx_strand_id
1 'polypeptide(L)'
;MGRWDDGGSPDNGRSPDNGRSGKKRNYFKLIRRIIFVGFAVVAAVVLFVYFSTAGLNIEIIQRGGPVETISVKLSNNNFNSINNVTVQFDDDPIQPLGNMGPFASIFVSPDGGDSNFKKVVVKANNGQIEATKNR
;
A
#
# COMPACT_ATOMS: atom_id res chain seq x y z
N MET A 1 56.14 -17.17 -17.94
CA MET A 1 54.86 -17.39 -17.21
C MET A 1 55.20 -17.78 -15.78
N GLY A 2 54.56 -17.16 -14.78
CA GLY A 2 54.68 -17.52 -13.36
C GLY A 2 54.98 -16.34 -12.45
N ARG A 3 53.94 -15.82 -11.78
CA ARG A 3 54.05 -15.01 -10.55
C ARG A 3 54.43 -15.91 -9.38
N TRP A 4 55.26 -15.40 -8.48
CA TRP A 4 55.30 -15.67 -7.02
C TRP A 4 55.79 -14.33 -6.43
N ASP A 5 54.88 -13.45 -6.00
CA ASP A 5 54.46 -13.26 -4.59
C ASP A 5 55.63 -13.40 -3.60
N ASP A 6 55.85 -12.36 -2.77
CA ASP A 6 56.06 -12.47 -1.31
C ASP A 6 56.91 -11.34 -0.72
N GLY A 7 56.39 -10.74 0.35
CA GLY A 7 57.22 -10.37 1.49
C GLY A 7 57.86 -8.99 1.48
N GLY A 8 57.20 -8.04 2.15
CA GLY A 8 57.81 -6.77 2.52
C GLY A 8 57.03 -6.00 3.58
N SER A 9 56.73 -6.63 4.72
CA SER A 9 56.52 -5.89 5.99
C SER A 9 57.86 -5.91 6.75
N PRO A 10 58.12 -5.07 7.78
CA PRO A 10 57.33 -3.99 8.36
C PRO A 10 58.16 -2.69 8.61
N ASP A 11 57.51 -1.68 9.17
CA ASP A 11 57.97 -1.00 10.40
C ASP A 11 58.20 0.53 10.37
N ASN A 12 57.54 1.14 11.37
CA ASN A 12 57.90 2.33 12.12
C ASN A 12 58.17 3.67 11.43
N GLY A 13 57.11 4.49 11.42
CA GLY A 13 57.20 5.95 11.28
C GLY A 13 56.08 6.66 12.05
N ARG A 14 56.06 6.55 13.38
CA ARG A 14 55.29 7.48 14.23
C ARG A 14 55.91 8.87 14.08
N SER A 15 55.20 9.79 13.43
CA SER A 15 55.18 11.18 13.87
C SER A 15 53.94 11.93 13.39
N PRO A 16 53.49 12.94 14.15
CA PRO A 16 52.10 13.31 14.27
C PRO A 16 51.88 14.71 13.69
N ASP A 17 51.05 14.88 12.66
CA ASP A 17 50.41 16.19 12.51
C ASP A 17 49.17 16.21 11.62
N ASN A 18 48.28 17.14 11.97
CA ASN A 18 47.15 17.68 11.22
C ASN A 18 45.81 16.93 11.25
N GLY A 19 45.29 16.81 12.47
CA GLY A 19 43.91 16.46 12.83
C GLY A 19 42.80 17.43 12.37
N ARG A 20 42.76 17.83 11.10
CA ARG A 20 41.62 18.63 10.54
C ARG A 20 41.01 18.12 9.24
N SER A 21 41.62 17.18 8.51
CA SER A 21 41.09 16.74 7.20
C SER A 21 40.18 15.50 7.23
N GLY A 22 40.28 14.65 8.27
CA GLY A 22 39.45 13.44 8.42
C GLY A 22 38.03 13.71 8.94
N LYS A 23 37.84 14.80 9.71
CA LYS A 23 36.55 15.13 10.35
C LYS A 23 35.48 15.54 9.34
N LYS A 24 35.85 16.26 8.28
CA LYS A 24 34.93 16.67 7.20
C LYS A 24 34.39 15.47 6.40
N ARG A 25 35.23 14.48 6.08
CA ARG A 25 34.82 13.29 5.29
C ARG A 25 33.83 12.39 6.04
N ASN A 26 33.98 12.28 7.35
CA ASN A 26 33.06 11.49 8.18
C ASN A 26 31.71 12.20 8.37
N TYR A 27 31.70 13.54 8.41
CA TYR A 27 30.47 14.33 8.51
C TYR A 27 29.57 14.17 7.28
N PHE A 28 30.14 14.16 6.07
CA PHE A 28 29.38 13.90 4.85
C PHE A 28 28.75 12.50 4.80
N LYS A 29 29.44 11.47 5.31
CA LYS A 29 28.89 10.10 5.42
C LYS A 29 27.74 10.04 6.43
N LEU A 30 27.86 10.75 7.55
CA LEU A 30 26.82 10.83 8.58
C LEU A 30 25.57 11.54 8.07
N ILE A 31 25.73 12.72 7.47
CA ILE A 31 24.62 13.51 6.89
C ILE A 31 23.91 12.68 5.82
N ARG A 32 24.66 12.02 4.92
CA ARG A 32 24.07 11.14 3.90
C ARG A 32 23.23 10.05 4.56
N ARG A 33 23.71 9.40 5.62
CA ARG A 33 22.95 8.36 6.32
C ARG A 33 21.66 8.89 6.95
N ILE A 34 21.71 10.09 7.56
CA ILE A 34 20.52 10.73 8.16
C ILE A 34 19.49 11.05 7.08
N ILE A 35 19.90 11.60 5.94
CA ILE A 35 19.00 11.89 4.81
C ILE A 35 18.37 10.59 4.27
N PHE A 36 19.16 9.52 4.10
CA PHE A 36 18.64 8.23 3.65
C PHE A 36 17.63 7.62 4.63
N VAL A 37 17.91 7.65 5.93
CA VAL A 37 16.98 7.16 6.95
C VAL A 37 15.72 8.02 6.97
N GLY A 38 15.86 9.34 6.93
CA GLY A 38 14.73 10.27 6.85
C GLY A 38 13.85 10.01 5.63
N PHE A 39 14.46 9.84 4.45
CA PHE A 39 13.74 9.51 3.21
C PHE A 39 13.04 8.15 3.31
N ALA A 40 13.69 7.14 3.88
CA ALA A 40 13.09 5.82 4.08
C ALA A 40 11.87 5.88 5.01
N VAL A 41 11.93 6.66 6.09
CA VAL A 41 10.80 6.86 7.00
C VAL A 41 9.66 7.57 6.29
N VAL A 42 9.94 8.64 5.55
CA VAL A 42 8.91 9.37 4.77
C VAL A 42 8.27 8.44 3.74
N ALA A 43 9.06 7.67 2.99
CA ALA A 43 8.55 6.70 2.03
C ALA A 43 7.65 5.64 2.69
N ALA A 44 8.05 5.11 3.85
CA ALA A 44 7.26 4.15 4.61
C ALA A 44 5.92 4.74 5.08
N VAL A 45 5.91 5.98 5.57
CA VAL A 45 4.68 6.67 5.98
C VAL A 45 3.76 6.91 4.78
N VAL A 46 4.31 7.39 3.65
CA VAL A 46 3.51 7.61 2.44
C VAL A 46 2.91 6.30 1.92
N LEU A 47 3.70 5.22 1.88
CA LEU A 47 3.21 3.88 1.53
C LEU A 47 2.09 3.43 2.49
N PHE A 48 2.28 3.59 3.80
CA PHE A 48 1.28 3.20 4.79
C PHE A 48 -0.05 3.95 4.62
N VAL A 49 0.00 5.26 4.42
CA VAL A 49 -1.21 6.09 4.18
C VAL A 49 -1.87 5.70 2.85
N TYR A 50 -1.07 5.49 1.80
CA TYR A 50 -1.58 5.09 0.49
C TYR A 50 -2.34 3.77 0.55
N PHE A 51 -1.78 2.74 1.20
CA PHE A 51 -2.48 1.48 1.42
C PHE A 51 -3.73 1.68 2.27
N SER A 52 -3.66 2.45 3.36
CA SER A 52 -4.81 2.66 4.26
C SER A 52 -6.02 3.32 3.57
N THR A 53 -5.80 4.14 2.55
CA THR A 53 -6.86 4.89 1.84
C THR A 53 -7.32 4.24 0.53
N ALA A 54 -6.47 3.48 -0.17
CA ALA A 54 -6.80 2.86 -1.46
C ALA A 54 -7.41 1.44 -1.35
N GLY A 55 -7.74 1.01 -0.14
CA GLY A 55 -7.95 -0.39 0.19
C GLY A 55 -9.23 -1.06 -0.31
N LEU A 56 -10.31 -0.32 -0.54
CA LEU A 56 -11.58 -0.91 -0.95
C LEU A 56 -11.86 -0.56 -2.42
N ASN A 57 -11.82 -1.58 -3.28
CA ASN A 57 -12.05 -1.44 -4.71
C ASN A 57 -13.43 -1.96 -5.09
N ILE A 58 -14.14 -1.19 -5.93
CA ILE A 58 -15.46 -1.52 -6.45
C ILE A 58 -15.34 -1.75 -7.95
N GLU A 59 -15.65 -2.96 -8.40
CA GLU A 59 -15.67 -3.37 -9.79
C GLU A 59 -17.10 -3.80 -10.17
N ILE A 60 -17.70 -3.13 -11.16
CA ILE A 60 -19.04 -3.48 -11.66
C ILE A 60 -18.86 -4.44 -12.83
N ILE A 61 -19.38 -5.66 -12.69
CA ILE A 61 -19.30 -6.71 -13.70
C ILE A 61 -20.70 -6.93 -14.28
N GLN A 62 -20.82 -6.64 -15.57
CA GLN A 62 -22.02 -6.88 -16.36
C GLN A 62 -21.76 -8.10 -17.25
N ARG A 63 -22.50 -9.20 -17.05
CA ARG A 63 -22.42 -10.35 -17.95
C ARG A 63 -23.58 -10.27 -18.94
N GLY A 64 -23.24 -10.17 -20.23
CA GLY A 64 -24.21 -10.18 -21.33
C GLY A 64 -24.72 -11.59 -21.62
N GLY A 65 -26.04 -11.74 -21.69
CA GLY A 65 -26.76 -12.98 -22.00
C GLY A 65 -28.27 -12.72 -22.09
N PRO A 66 -29.11 -13.75 -22.27
CA PRO A 66 -30.57 -13.61 -22.33
C PRO A 66 -31.18 -12.99 -21.06
N VAL A 67 -30.47 -13.10 -19.93
CA VAL A 67 -30.77 -12.44 -18.66
C VAL A 67 -29.55 -11.60 -18.31
N GLU A 68 -29.69 -10.27 -18.37
CA GLU A 68 -28.64 -9.34 -17.97
C GLU A 68 -28.44 -9.47 -16.44
N THR A 69 -27.29 -10.01 -16.03
CA THR A 69 -26.97 -10.14 -14.60
C THR A 69 -25.87 -9.16 -14.25
N ILE A 70 -26.17 -8.25 -13.32
CA ILE A 70 -25.21 -7.30 -12.79
C ILE A 70 -24.75 -7.76 -11.42
N SER A 71 -23.43 -7.86 -11.26
CA SER A 71 -22.79 -8.16 -10.00
C SER A 71 -21.71 -7.13 -9.73
N VAL A 72 -21.65 -6.66 -8.50
CA VAL A 72 -20.60 -5.77 -8.02
C VAL A 72 -19.62 -6.59 -7.23
N LYS A 73 -18.36 -6.57 -7.66
CA LYS A 73 -17.25 -7.17 -6.96
C LYS A 73 -16.61 -6.11 -6.08
N LEU A 74 -16.58 -6.40 -4.79
CA LEU A 74 -15.90 -5.61 -3.77
C LEU A 74 -14.60 -6.32 -3.43
N SER A 75 -13.48 -5.61 -3.46
CA SER A 75 -12.16 -6.17 -3.16
C SER A 75 -11.48 -5.38 -2.04
N ASN A 76 -11.00 -6.09 -1.02
CA ASN A 76 -10.11 -5.53 -0.03
C ASN A 76 -8.66 -5.66 -0.51
N ASN A 77 -8.10 -4.61 -1.10
CA ASN A 77 -6.72 -4.56 -1.57
C ASN A 77 -5.70 -4.21 -0.44
N ASN A 78 -6.12 -4.22 0.82
CA ASN A 78 -5.23 -4.01 1.96
C ASN A 78 -4.59 -5.31 2.47
N PHE A 79 -3.44 -5.15 3.10
CA PHE A 79 -2.80 -6.17 3.93
C PHE A 79 -3.55 -6.46 5.25
N ASN A 80 -4.45 -5.56 5.64
CA ASN A 80 -5.25 -5.67 6.86
C ASN A 80 -6.69 -6.02 6.51
N SER A 81 -7.37 -6.68 7.45
CA SER A 81 -8.80 -6.90 7.37
C SER A 81 -9.56 -5.58 7.44
N ILE A 82 -10.65 -5.49 6.68
CA ILE A 82 -11.64 -4.41 6.75
C ILE A 82 -12.88 -4.95 7.46
N ASN A 83 -13.38 -4.22 8.45
CA ASN A 83 -14.51 -4.63 9.28
C ASN A 83 -15.78 -3.84 8.93
N ASN A 84 -16.95 -4.40 9.25
CA ASN A 84 -18.25 -3.72 9.12
C ASN A 84 -18.46 -3.12 7.72
N VAL A 85 -18.21 -3.93 6.70
CA VAL A 85 -18.44 -3.59 5.31
C VAL A 85 -19.95 -3.59 5.07
N THR A 86 -20.45 -2.50 4.50
CA THR A 86 -21.84 -2.33 4.11
C THR A 86 -21.89 -1.80 2.70
N VAL A 87 -22.84 -2.28 1.90
CA VAL A 87 -23.09 -1.78 0.55
C VAL A 87 -24.49 -1.23 0.45
N GLN A 88 -24.62 -0.19 -0.37
CA GLN A 88 -25.89 0.43 -0.70
C GLN A 88 -25.92 0.70 -2.21
N PHE A 89 -27.00 0.26 -2.85
CA PHE A 89 -27.29 0.55 -4.25
C PHE A 89 -28.29 1.72 -4.28
N ASP A 90 -27.99 2.79 -5.00
CA ASP A 90 -28.81 4.02 -5.06
C ASP A 90 -29.32 4.50 -3.68
N ASP A 91 -30.62 4.35 -3.44
CA ASP A 91 -31.33 4.68 -2.21
C ASP A 91 -31.97 3.43 -1.55
N ASP A 92 -31.54 2.24 -1.97
CA ASP A 92 -31.98 0.96 -1.42
C ASP A 92 -31.52 0.78 0.04
N PRO A 93 -32.11 -0.18 0.78
CA PRO A 93 -31.65 -0.53 2.12
C PRO A 93 -30.16 -0.89 2.15
N ILE A 94 -29.48 -0.46 3.21
CA ILE A 94 -28.07 -0.78 3.43
C ILE A 94 -27.95 -2.29 3.73
N GLN A 95 -27.15 -2.98 2.93
CA GLN A 95 -26.86 -4.40 3.09
C GLN A 95 -25.54 -4.60 3.86
N PRO A 96 -25.57 -5.22 5.05
CA PRO A 96 -24.35 -5.56 5.78
C PRO A 96 -23.68 -6.80 5.18
N LEU A 97 -22.40 -6.68 4.86
CA LEU A 97 -21.57 -7.77 4.31
C LEU A 97 -20.62 -8.38 5.35
N GLY A 98 -20.50 -7.76 6.52
CA GLY A 98 -19.64 -8.23 7.61
C GLY A 98 -18.19 -7.81 7.45
N ASN A 99 -17.25 -8.73 7.63
CA ASN A 99 -15.81 -8.45 7.61
C ASN A 99 -15.14 -9.05 6.38
N MET A 100 -14.18 -8.33 5.80
CA MET A 100 -13.37 -8.77 4.67
C MET A 100 -11.93 -8.95 5.13
N GLY A 101 -11.40 -10.17 5.01
CA GLY A 101 -9.97 -10.44 5.25
C GLY A 101 -9.06 -9.73 4.25
N PRO A 102 -7.73 -9.74 4.47
CA PRO A 102 -6.76 -9.17 3.53
C PRO A 102 -6.89 -9.79 2.15
N PHE A 103 -6.86 -8.98 1.09
CA PHE A 103 -6.98 -9.45 -0.31
C PHE A 103 -8.25 -10.24 -0.65
N ALA A 104 -9.26 -10.21 0.23
CA ALA A 104 -10.53 -10.89 0.01
C ALA A 104 -11.41 -10.13 -0.98
N SER A 105 -12.26 -10.88 -1.70
CA SER A 105 -13.28 -10.30 -2.57
C SER A 105 -14.65 -10.92 -2.31
N ILE A 106 -15.69 -10.10 -2.44
CA ILE A 106 -17.10 -10.49 -2.27
C ILE A 106 -17.86 -10.00 -3.50
N PHE A 107 -18.77 -10.83 -3.99
CA PHE A 107 -19.71 -10.45 -5.04
C PHE A 107 -21.06 -10.14 -4.41
N VAL A 108 -21.62 -9.00 -4.76
CA VAL A 108 -22.93 -8.56 -4.29
C VAL A 108 -23.76 -8.12 -5.47
N SER A 109 -25.06 -8.41 -5.41
CA SER A 109 -26.04 -7.93 -6.37
C SER A 109 -27.10 -7.10 -5.65
N PRO A 110 -27.74 -6.15 -6.35
CA PRO A 110 -28.86 -5.40 -5.80
C PRO A 110 -29.97 -6.33 -5.33
N ASP A 111 -30.65 -5.96 -4.25
CA ASP A 111 -31.83 -6.69 -3.80
C ASP A 111 -32.90 -6.66 -4.89
N GLY A 112 -33.56 -7.81 -5.11
CA GLY A 112 -34.55 -7.96 -6.20
C GLY A 112 -33.96 -8.21 -7.58
N GLY A 113 -32.62 -8.25 -7.73
CA GLY A 113 -31.96 -8.54 -9.00
C GLY A 113 -32.10 -7.42 -10.04
N ASP A 114 -32.47 -6.22 -9.59
CA ASP A 114 -32.68 -5.08 -10.48
C ASP A 114 -31.33 -4.64 -11.07
N SER A 115 -31.24 -4.63 -12.40
CA SER A 115 -30.04 -4.31 -13.14
C SER A 115 -29.89 -2.80 -13.39
N ASN A 116 -30.70 -1.94 -12.78
CA ASN A 116 -30.81 -0.52 -13.17
C ASN A 116 -30.24 0.48 -12.16
N PHE A 117 -29.45 0.04 -11.17
CA PHE A 117 -28.84 0.98 -10.23
C PHE A 117 -27.87 1.95 -10.93
N LYS A 118 -27.79 3.19 -10.42
CA LYS A 118 -26.93 4.26 -10.95
C LYS A 118 -25.66 4.46 -10.13
N LYS A 119 -25.74 4.16 -8.83
CA LYS A 119 -24.69 4.44 -7.85
C LYS A 119 -24.56 3.27 -6.88
N VAL A 120 -23.32 2.96 -6.52
CA VAL A 120 -22.98 2.02 -5.46
C VAL A 120 -22.14 2.75 -4.44
N VAL A 121 -22.58 2.73 -3.19
CA VAL A 121 -21.85 3.27 -2.05
C VAL A 121 -21.43 2.11 -1.16
N VAL A 122 -20.15 2.03 -0.86
CA VAL A 122 -19.60 1.03 0.05
C VAL A 122 -18.95 1.75 1.21
N LYS A 123 -19.35 1.38 2.41
CA LYS A 123 -18.78 1.88 3.66
C LYS A 123 -18.15 0.74 4.42
N ALA A 124 -17.09 1.06 5.13
CA ALA A 124 -16.27 0.11 5.86
C ALA A 124 -15.64 0.78 7.08
N ASN A 125 -15.24 -0.03 8.06
CA ASN A 125 -14.66 0.40 9.33
C ASN A 125 -15.51 1.51 9.99
N ASN A 126 -16.83 1.31 10.07
CA ASN A 126 -17.79 2.27 10.62
C ASN A 126 -17.78 3.64 9.91
N GLY A 127 -17.56 3.66 8.59
CA GLY A 127 -17.57 4.87 7.77
C GLY A 127 -16.22 5.58 7.67
N GLN A 128 -15.14 5.03 8.24
CA GLN A 128 -13.78 5.53 8.02
C GLN A 128 -13.32 5.33 6.57
N ILE A 129 -13.82 4.28 5.92
CA ILE A 129 -13.58 4.00 4.51
C ILE A 129 -14.93 4.16 3.81
N GLU A 130 -14.97 5.03 2.81
CA GLU A 130 -16.12 5.21 1.93
C GLU A 130 -15.64 5.22 0.48
N ALA A 131 -16.24 4.37 -0.34
CA ALA A 131 -16.00 4.29 -1.76
C ALA A 131 -17.34 4.38 -2.48
N THR A 132 -17.42 5.32 -3.43
CA THR A 132 -18.63 5.52 -4.23
C THR A 132 -18.28 5.34 -5.69
N LYS A 133 -19.08 4.52 -6.38
CA LYS A 133 -18.93 4.27 -7.81
C LYS A 133 -20.26 4.54 -8.50
N ASN A 134 -20.23 5.45 -9.47
CA ASN A 134 -21.33 5.64 -10.40
C ASN A 134 -21.14 4.67 -11.57
N ARG A 135 -22.25 4.15 -12.08
CA ARG A 135 -22.30 3.34 -13.30
C ARG A 135 -22.28 4.22 -14.54
#